data_AF-A0A377E3R8-F1
#
_entry.id   AF-A0A377E3R8-F1
#
_cell.length_a   1.000
_cell.length_b   1.000
_cell.length_c   1.000
_cell.angle_alpha   90.00
_cell.angle_beta   90.00
_cell.angle_gamma   90.00
#
_symmetry.space_group_name_H-M   'P 1'
#
loop_
_entity.id
_entity.type
_entity.pdbx_description
1 polymer ?
#
loop_
_entity_poly.entity_id
_entity_poly.type
_entity_poly.pdbx_seq_one_letter_code
_entity_poly.pdbx_strand_id
1 'polypeptide(L)'
;MRYIVALTGGIGSGKSTVANAFADLGINVIDADIIARQVVEPGAPALHAIADHFGANMIAADGTLQRRALRERIFANPEEKNWLNALLHPLIQQETQHQIQQATSPYVLWVVPLLVENSLYKKANRVLVVDVSPETQLKRTMQRDDVTREHVEQILAAQANARSPPCRGR
;
A
#
# COMPACT_ATOMS: atom_id res chain seq x y z
N MET A 1 19.88 -13.21 3.24
CA MET A 1 18.97 -12.18 2.71
C MET A 1 18.18 -12.78 1.55
N ARG A 2 16.87 -12.61 1.50
CA ARG A 2 16.04 -13.08 0.38
C ARG A 2 15.98 -12.04 -0.72
N TYR A 3 15.79 -12.50 -1.96
CA TYR A 3 15.65 -11.61 -3.11
C TYR A 3 14.25 -10.99 -3.12
N ILE A 4 14.18 -9.67 -3.25
CA ILE A 4 12.95 -8.88 -3.17
C ILE A 4 12.63 -8.30 -4.55
N VAL A 5 11.50 -8.71 -5.12
CA VAL A 5 10.91 -8.09 -6.31
C VAL A 5 9.77 -7.19 -5.84
N ALA A 6 9.93 -5.88 -5.97
CA ALA A 6 8.85 -4.94 -5.66
C ALA A 6 7.88 -4.85 -6.83
N LEU A 7 6.59 -5.10 -6.58
CA LEU A 7 5.51 -4.94 -7.54
C LEU A 7 4.82 -3.59 -7.31
N THR A 8 4.77 -2.77 -8.36
CA THR A 8 4.05 -1.49 -8.33
C THR A 8 3.29 -1.26 -9.63
N GLY A 9 2.56 -0.16 -9.72
CA GLY A 9 1.68 0.18 -10.84
C GLY A 9 0.56 1.12 -10.41
N GLY A 10 0.06 1.92 -11.34
CA GLY A 10 -0.99 2.91 -11.05
C GLY A 10 -2.33 2.29 -10.63
N ILE A 11 -3.31 3.12 -10.29
CA ILE A 11 -4.68 2.67 -10.07
C ILE A 11 -5.23 1.96 -11.32
N GLY A 12 -6.08 0.95 -11.14
CA GLY A 12 -6.67 0.19 -12.26
C GLY A 12 -5.68 -0.67 -13.08
N SER A 13 -4.38 -0.70 -12.75
CA SER A 13 -3.37 -1.47 -13.51
C SER A 13 -3.51 -2.99 -13.41
N GLY A 14 -4.14 -3.49 -12.34
CA GLY A 14 -4.28 -4.94 -12.11
C GLY A 14 -3.12 -5.56 -11.32
N LYS A 15 -2.44 -4.78 -10.46
CA LYS A 15 -1.40 -5.28 -9.54
C LYS A 15 -1.81 -6.56 -8.82
N SER A 16 -3.02 -6.62 -8.26
CA SER A 16 -3.52 -7.80 -7.55
C SER A 16 -3.63 -9.02 -8.45
N THR A 17 -3.99 -8.85 -9.73
CA THR A 17 -4.02 -9.94 -10.72
C THR A 17 -2.62 -10.49 -10.97
N VAL A 18 -1.62 -9.62 -11.14
CA VAL A 18 -0.23 -10.03 -11.30
C VAL A 18 0.29 -10.70 -10.03
N ALA A 19 0.00 -10.13 -8.86
CA ALA A 19 0.40 -10.69 -7.57
C ALA A 19 -0.15 -12.11 -7.37
N ASN A 20 -1.44 -12.33 -7.68
CA ASN A 20 -2.05 -13.66 -7.62
C ASN A 20 -1.39 -14.64 -8.59
N ALA A 21 -1.06 -14.22 -9.81
CA ALA A 21 -0.36 -15.09 -10.76
C ALA A 21 1.02 -15.53 -10.25
N PHE A 22 1.76 -14.67 -9.54
CA PHE A 22 3.00 -15.08 -8.87
C PHE A 22 2.74 -15.99 -7.67
N ALA A 23 1.67 -15.73 -6.90
CA ALA A 23 1.28 -16.59 -5.78
C ALA A 23 0.95 -18.02 -6.25
N ASP A 24 0.25 -18.15 -7.37
CA ASP A 24 -0.08 -19.45 -7.99
C ASP A 24 1.17 -20.22 -8.44
N LEU A 25 2.27 -19.52 -8.71
CA LEU A 25 3.60 -20.10 -8.99
C LEU A 25 4.40 -20.43 -7.71
N GLY A 26 3.80 -20.29 -6.53
CA GLY A 26 4.43 -20.59 -5.25
C GLY A 26 5.29 -19.45 -4.68
N ILE A 27 5.13 -18.22 -5.17
CA ILE A 27 5.85 -17.05 -4.64
C ILE A 27 5.07 -16.43 -3.48
N ASN A 28 5.73 -16.22 -2.34
CA ASN A 28 5.11 -15.50 -1.24
C ASN A 28 4.95 -14.02 -1.60
N VAL A 29 3.70 -13.56 -1.53
CA VAL A 29 3.32 -12.17 -1.76
C VAL A 29 3.22 -11.46 -0.42
N ILE A 30 3.90 -10.33 -0.31
CA ILE A 30 3.91 -9.47 0.88
C ILE A 30 3.32 -8.14 0.47
N ASP A 31 2.11 -7.84 0.94
CA ASP A 31 1.36 -6.65 0.54
C ASP A 31 1.43 -5.59 1.64
N ALA A 32 1.99 -4.43 1.31
CA ALA A 32 2.14 -3.31 2.23
C ALA A 32 0.78 -2.79 2.74
N ASP A 33 -0.27 -2.83 1.93
CA ASP A 33 -1.61 -2.41 2.36
C ASP A 33 -2.18 -3.40 3.38
N ILE A 34 -1.96 -4.71 3.20
CA ILE A 34 -2.36 -5.74 4.16
C ILE A 34 -1.61 -5.56 5.47
N ILE A 35 -0.29 -5.36 5.43
CA ILE A 35 0.52 -5.12 6.63
C ILE A 35 0.05 -3.87 7.36
N ALA A 36 -0.24 -2.79 6.64
CA ALA A 36 -0.79 -1.56 7.23
C ALA A 36 -2.15 -1.81 7.93
N ARG A 37 -2.89 -2.87 7.57
CA ARG A 37 -4.09 -3.30 8.31
C ARG A 37 -3.73 -4.10 9.55
N GLN A 38 -2.80 -5.03 9.43
CA GLN A 38 -2.38 -5.93 10.51
C GLN A 38 -1.81 -5.18 11.71
N VAL A 39 -0.99 -4.14 11.47
CA VAL A 39 -0.35 -3.38 12.55
C VAL A 39 -1.34 -2.58 13.41
N VAL A 40 -2.59 -2.45 12.98
CA VAL A 40 -3.69 -1.76 13.71
C VAL A 40 -4.88 -2.69 13.98
N GLU A 41 -4.68 -4.01 13.94
CA GLU A 41 -5.72 -4.98 14.32
C GLU A 41 -6.06 -4.89 15.82
N PRO A 42 -7.24 -5.39 16.25
CA PRO A 42 -7.63 -5.42 17.65
C PRO A 42 -6.53 -6.02 18.54
N GLY A 43 -6.15 -5.32 19.61
CA GLY A 43 -5.06 -5.71 20.51
C GLY A 43 -3.67 -5.22 20.09
N ALA A 44 -3.49 -4.69 18.88
CA ALA A 44 -2.21 -4.13 18.46
C ALA A 44 -1.86 -2.85 19.26
N PRO A 45 -0.59 -2.65 19.65
CA PRO A 45 -0.16 -1.43 20.35
C PRO A 45 -0.47 -0.14 19.58
N ALA A 46 -0.39 -0.19 18.24
CA ALA A 46 -0.67 0.98 17.40
C ALA A 46 -2.14 1.41 17.47
N LEU A 47 -3.07 0.46 17.60
CA LEU A 47 -4.49 0.76 17.70
C LEU A 47 -4.81 1.52 18.99
N HIS A 48 -4.19 1.13 20.10
CA HIS A 48 -4.31 1.84 21.36
C HIS A 48 -3.73 3.25 21.26
N ALA A 49 -2.53 3.40 20.71
CA ALA A 49 -1.92 4.73 20.51
C ALA A 49 -2.78 5.65 19.63
N ILE A 50 -3.40 5.11 18.57
CA ILE A 50 -4.37 5.84 17.74
C ILE A 50 -5.57 6.29 18.57
N ALA A 51 -6.14 5.42 19.40
CA ALA A 51 -7.28 5.77 20.24
C ALA A 51 -6.92 6.78 21.34
N ASP A 52 -5.72 6.73 21.91
CA ASP A 52 -5.25 7.67 22.91
C ASP A 52 -5.07 9.08 22.31
N HIS A 53 -4.55 9.16 21.08
CA HIS A 53 -4.29 10.43 20.40
C HIS A 53 -5.53 11.05 19.76
N PHE A 54 -6.34 10.23 19.09
CA PHE A 54 -7.51 10.68 18.33
C PHE A 54 -8.83 10.54 19.10
N GLY A 55 -8.85 9.80 20.21
CA GLY A 55 -10.04 9.52 21.00
C GLY A 55 -10.60 8.12 20.78
N ALA A 56 -11.30 7.60 21.80
CA ALA A 56 -11.88 6.25 21.82
C ALA A 56 -12.90 6.00 20.69
N ASN A 57 -13.48 7.06 20.11
CA ASN A 57 -14.37 6.97 18.95
C ASN A 57 -13.65 6.50 17.67
N MET A 58 -12.32 6.38 17.67
CA MET A 58 -11.60 5.74 16.55
C MET A 58 -11.68 4.21 16.58
N ILE A 59 -12.13 3.61 17.67
CA ILE A 59 -12.34 2.16 17.77
C ILE A 59 -13.85 1.89 17.61
N ALA A 60 -14.20 0.93 16.77
CA ALA A 60 -15.56 0.46 16.58
C ALA A 60 -16.00 -0.47 17.73
N ALA A 61 -17.29 -0.75 17.82
CA ALA A 61 -17.83 -1.61 18.89
C ALA A 61 -17.25 -3.05 18.86
N ASP A 62 -16.78 -3.51 17.70
CA ASP A 62 -16.11 -4.80 17.51
C ASP A 62 -14.60 -4.78 17.83
N GLY A 63 -14.08 -3.64 18.30
CA GLY A 63 -12.67 -3.44 18.62
C GLY A 63 -11.80 -3.11 17.41
N THR A 64 -12.36 -2.98 16.21
CA THR A 64 -11.59 -2.65 15.00
C THR A 64 -11.41 -1.13 14.81
N LEU A 65 -10.41 -0.75 14.02
CA LEU A 65 -10.19 0.65 13.68
C LEU A 65 -11.30 1.20 12.76
N GLN A 66 -11.91 2.33 13.13
CA GLN A 66 -12.82 3.09 12.29
C GLN A 66 -12.07 3.84 11.17
N ARG A 67 -11.67 3.09 10.13
CA ARG A 67 -10.83 3.60 9.02
C ARG A 67 -11.42 4.82 8.33
N ARG A 68 -12.75 4.86 8.16
CA ARG A 68 -13.42 6.00 7.52
C ARG A 68 -13.27 7.27 8.36
N ALA A 69 -13.57 7.18 9.66
CA ALA A 69 -13.44 8.30 10.59
C ALA A 69 -11.98 8.77 10.69
N LEU A 70 -11.02 7.84 10.79
CA LEU A 70 -9.61 8.18 10.80
C LEU A 70 -9.19 8.88 9.50
N ARG A 71 -9.62 8.37 8.33
CA ARG A 71 -9.31 8.96 7.04
C ARG A 71 -9.86 10.37 6.91
N GLU A 72 -11.11 10.59 7.31
CA GLU A 72 -11.74 11.92 7.32
C GLU A 72 -10.94 12.89 8.20
N ARG A 73 -10.51 12.45 9.39
CA ARG A 73 -9.73 13.26 10.33
C ARG A 73 -8.34 13.63 9.79
N ILE A 74 -7.57 12.67 9.28
CA ILE A 74 -6.22 12.95 8.75
C ILE A 74 -6.25 13.69 7.41
N PHE A 75 -7.37 13.63 6.68
CA PHE A 75 -7.54 14.42 5.46
C PHE A 75 -7.83 15.89 5.77
N ALA A 76 -8.57 16.15 6.86
CA ALA A 76 -8.84 17.51 7.34
C ALA A 76 -7.62 18.17 7.99
N ASN A 77 -6.67 17.40 8.52
CA ASN A 77 -5.51 17.94 9.23
C ASN A 77 -4.18 17.27 8.79
N PRO A 78 -3.32 18.00 8.05
CA PRO A 78 -2.01 17.49 7.62
C PRO A 78 -1.04 17.11 8.76
N GLU A 79 -1.11 17.78 9.93
CA GLU A 79 -0.26 17.45 11.07
C GLU A 79 -0.62 16.07 11.65
N GLU A 80 -1.92 15.78 11.73
CA GLU A 80 -2.45 14.49 12.18
C GLU A 80 -2.04 13.36 11.23
N LYS A 81 -2.03 13.64 9.92
CA LYS A 81 -1.49 12.70 8.92
C LYS A 81 -0.02 12.40 9.16
N ASN A 82 0.79 13.41 9.46
CA ASN A 82 2.22 13.23 9.73
C ASN A 82 2.46 12.44 11.02
N TRP A 83 1.70 12.73 12.07
CA TRP A 83 1.76 11.97 13.33
C TRP A 83 1.42 10.49 13.10
N LEU A 84 0.31 10.20 12.41
CA LEU A 84 -0.10 8.84 12.11
C LEU A 84 0.97 8.09 11.30
N ASN A 85 1.53 8.75 10.30
CA ASN A 85 2.62 8.17 9.50
C ASN A 85 3.86 7.88 10.35
N ALA A 86 4.24 8.80 11.25
CA ALA A 86 5.39 8.61 12.14
C ALA A 86 5.19 7.41 13.09
N LEU A 87 3.96 7.17 13.55
CA LEU A 87 3.60 6.00 14.34
C LEU A 87 3.66 4.70 13.51
N LEU A 88 3.01 4.68 12.33
CA LEU A 88 2.79 3.45 11.58
C LEU A 88 3.99 3.01 10.73
N HIS A 89 4.76 3.95 10.17
CA HIS A 89 5.89 3.62 9.29
C HIS A 89 6.92 2.64 9.90
N PRO A 90 7.43 2.83 11.13
CA PRO A 90 8.39 1.89 11.72
C PRO A 90 7.77 0.51 11.95
N LEU A 91 6.50 0.44 12.36
CA LEU A 91 5.79 -0.82 12.61
C LEU A 91 5.58 -1.60 11.31
N ILE A 92 5.12 -0.92 10.26
CA ILE A 92 4.95 -1.51 8.92
C ILE A 92 6.31 -2.00 8.40
N GLN A 93 7.38 -1.23 8.60
CA GLN A 93 8.72 -1.63 8.18
C GLN A 93 9.19 -2.90 8.90
N GLN A 94 9.00 -2.97 10.22
CA GLN A 94 9.38 -4.13 11.03
C GLN A 94 8.60 -5.37 10.60
N GLU A 95 7.28 -5.25 10.45
CA GLU A 95 6.42 -6.37 10.06
C GLU A 95 6.71 -6.83 8.62
N THR A 96 6.95 -5.89 7.70
CA THR A 96 7.40 -6.20 6.34
C THR A 96 8.68 -7.00 6.36
N GLN A 97 9.69 -6.58 7.14
CA GLN A 97 10.95 -7.28 7.23
C GLN A 97 10.78 -8.68 7.86
N HIS A 98 9.92 -8.80 8.87
CA HIS A 98 9.59 -10.06 9.51
C HIS A 98 8.95 -11.05 8.53
N GLN A 99 7.92 -10.64 7.78
CA GLN A 99 7.29 -11.49 6.76
C GLN A 99 8.27 -11.85 5.64
N ILE A 100 9.12 -10.90 5.21
CA ILE A 100 10.20 -11.18 4.24
C ILE A 100 11.14 -12.25 4.77
N GLN A 101 11.44 -12.30 6.07
CA GLN A 101 12.30 -13.32 6.70
C GLN A 101 11.60 -14.66 6.97
N GLN A 102 10.27 -14.73 6.92
CA GLN A 102 9.50 -15.97 7.07
C GLN A 102 9.13 -16.67 5.74
N ALA A 103 8.88 -15.92 4.67
CA ALA A 103 8.62 -16.41 3.30
C ALA A 103 9.50 -17.58 2.77
N THR A 104 8.92 -18.75 2.51
CA THR A 104 9.66 -19.94 2.05
C THR A 104 10.05 -19.94 0.57
N SER A 105 9.52 -19.03 -0.24
CA SER A 105 9.77 -18.95 -1.68
C SER A 105 11.20 -18.48 -2.03
N PRO A 106 11.74 -18.80 -3.22
CA PRO A 106 13.09 -18.42 -3.62
C PRO A 106 13.32 -16.91 -3.69
N TYR A 107 12.26 -16.14 -3.95
CA TYR A 107 12.19 -14.69 -3.82
C TYR A 107 10.81 -14.30 -3.30
N VAL A 108 10.66 -13.07 -2.85
CA VAL A 108 9.37 -12.51 -2.41
C VAL A 108 8.88 -11.46 -3.39
N LEU A 109 7.57 -11.41 -3.56
CA LEU A 109 6.91 -10.34 -4.30
C LEU A 109 6.34 -9.32 -3.31
N TRP A 110 6.97 -8.15 -3.24
CA TRP A 110 6.58 -7.10 -2.32
C TRP A 110 5.69 -6.08 -3.03
N VAL A 111 4.39 -6.11 -2.76
CA VAL A 111 3.39 -5.24 -3.40
C VAL A 111 3.33 -3.91 -2.65
N VAL A 112 3.65 -2.82 -3.37
CA VAL A 112 3.70 -1.46 -2.79
C VAL A 112 3.02 -0.48 -3.74
N PRO A 113 1.82 0.03 -3.40
CA PRO A 113 1.10 0.98 -4.25
C PRO A 113 1.85 2.30 -4.50
N LEU A 114 2.56 2.83 -3.49
CA LEU A 114 3.30 4.09 -3.55
C LEU A 114 4.83 3.88 -3.49
N LEU A 115 5.32 2.93 -4.29
CA LEU A 115 6.73 2.51 -4.24
C LEU A 115 7.69 3.64 -4.61
N VAL A 116 7.34 4.42 -5.64
CA VAL A 116 8.19 5.47 -6.21
C VAL A 116 8.15 6.71 -5.33
N GLU A 117 6.95 7.12 -4.94
CA GLU A 117 6.66 8.30 -4.13
C GLU A 117 7.38 8.24 -2.78
N ASN A 118 7.41 7.05 -2.17
CA ASN A 118 8.06 6.85 -0.87
C ASN A 118 9.53 6.42 -0.98
N SER A 119 10.11 6.42 -2.19
CA SER A 119 11.49 5.97 -2.44
C SER A 119 11.81 4.56 -1.93
N LEU A 120 10.78 3.72 -1.79
CA LEU A 120 10.87 2.37 -1.24
C LEU A 120 11.52 1.38 -2.22
N TYR A 121 11.59 1.74 -3.50
CA TYR A 121 12.29 0.97 -4.54
C TYR A 121 13.75 0.66 -4.18
N LYS A 122 14.41 1.50 -3.37
CA LYS A 122 15.80 1.28 -2.91
C LYS A 122 15.95 0.07 -1.97
N LYS A 123 14.85 -0.39 -1.37
CA LYS A 123 14.82 -1.56 -0.48
C LYS A 123 14.58 -2.87 -1.25
N ALA A 124 14.32 -2.79 -2.56
CA ALA A 124 14.09 -3.96 -3.41
C ALA A 124 15.31 -4.27 -4.27
N ASN A 125 15.50 -5.55 -4.60
CA ASN A 125 16.55 -5.96 -5.53
C ASN A 125 16.13 -5.74 -7.00
N ARG A 126 14.82 -5.76 -7.26
CA ARG A 126 14.25 -5.52 -8.58
C ARG A 126 12.89 -4.84 -8.46
N VAL A 127 12.54 -4.00 -9.43
CA VAL A 127 11.23 -3.36 -9.51
C VAL A 127 10.49 -3.87 -10.74
N LEU A 128 9.29 -4.41 -10.52
CA LEU A 128 8.34 -4.82 -11.54
C LEU A 128 7.19 -3.81 -11.55
N VAL A 129 6.98 -3.15 -12.69
CA VAL A 129 5.89 -2.20 -12.88
C VAL A 129 4.81 -2.85 -13.74
N VAL A 130 3.58 -2.89 -13.23
CA VAL A 130 2.39 -3.26 -14.02
C VAL A 130 1.90 -2.02 -14.73
N ASP A 131 2.09 -2.00 -16.04
CA ASP A 131 1.69 -0.88 -16.90
C ASP A 131 0.50 -1.27 -17.79
N VAL A 132 -0.40 -0.32 -17.98
CA VAL A 132 -1.58 -0.42 -18.85
C VAL A 132 -1.90 0.97 -19.42
N SER A 133 -2.65 1.04 -20.51
CA SER A 133 -3.05 2.35 -21.05
C SER A 133 -3.88 3.15 -20.03
N PRO A 134 -3.77 4.50 -20.02
CA PRO A 134 -4.60 5.36 -19.16
C PRO A 134 -6.10 5.11 -19.33
N GLU A 135 -6.56 4.83 -20.56
CA GLU A 135 -7.94 4.46 -20.84
C GLU A 135 -8.36 3.16 -20.13
N THR A 136 -7.44 2.20 -20.02
CA THR A 136 -7.69 0.94 -19.29
C THR A 136 -7.79 1.20 -17.79
N GLN A 137 -6.92 2.05 -17.23
CA GLN A 137 -7.00 2.45 -15.82
C GLN A 137 -8.34 3.13 -15.52
N LEU A 138 -8.76 4.03 -16.41
CA LEU A 138 -10.00 4.78 -16.30
C LEU A 138 -11.22 3.86 -16.33
N LYS A 139 -11.34 3.03 -17.38
CA LYS A 139 -12.45 2.06 -17.51
C LYS A 139 -12.55 1.13 -16.31
N ARG A 140 -11.43 0.54 -15.87
CA ARG A 140 -11.42 -0.41 -14.74
C ARG A 140 -11.75 0.25 -13.41
N THR A 141 -11.26 1.46 -13.17
CA THR A 141 -11.50 2.17 -11.91
C THR A 141 -12.97 2.61 -11.83
N MET A 142 -13.53 3.15 -12.92
CA MET A 142 -14.95 3.50 -12.99
C MET A 142 -15.85 2.28 -12.73
N GLN A 143 -15.55 1.14 -13.37
CA GLN A 143 -16.34 -0.09 -13.19
C GLN A 143 -16.27 -0.68 -11.79
N ARG A 144 -15.12 -0.57 -11.11
CA ARG A 144 -14.90 -1.17 -9.79
C ARG A 144 -15.42 -0.29 -8.67
N ASP A 145 -15.18 1.01 -8.75
CA ASP A 145 -15.37 1.94 -7.63
C ASP A 145 -16.63 2.81 -7.78
N ASP A 146 -17.39 2.66 -8.87
CA ASP A 146 -18.61 3.45 -9.20
C ASP A 146 -18.40 4.96 -9.11
N VAL A 147 -17.27 5.43 -9.67
CA VAL A 147 -16.83 6.82 -9.63
C VAL A 147 -16.87 7.47 -11.01
N THR A 148 -17.02 8.80 -11.03
CA THR A 148 -17.00 9.55 -12.29
C THR A 148 -15.62 9.56 -12.93
N ARG A 149 -15.58 9.82 -14.23
CA ARG A 149 -14.36 9.93 -15.01
C ARG A 149 -13.40 10.98 -14.42
N GLU A 150 -13.93 12.14 -14.07
CA GLU A 150 -13.18 13.28 -13.55
C GLU A 150 -12.49 12.90 -12.22
N HIS A 151 -13.17 12.12 -11.38
CA HIS A 151 -12.61 11.65 -10.12
C HIS A 151 -11.42 10.70 -10.35
N VAL A 152 -11.52 9.80 -11.32
CA VAL A 152 -10.40 8.89 -11.67
C VAL A 152 -9.22 9.65 -12.27
N GLU A 153 -9.47 10.65 -13.11
CA GLU A 153 -8.44 11.51 -13.69
C GLU A 153 -7.68 12.29 -12.60
N GLN A 154 -8.37 12.78 -11.57
CA GLN A 154 -7.72 13.40 -10.40
C GLN A 154 -6.81 12.43 -9.65
N ILE A 155 -7.24 11.18 -9.47
CA ILE A 155 -6.41 10.15 -8.82
C ILE A 155 -5.18 9.82 -9.67
N LEU A 156 -5.34 9.69 -10.99
CA LEU A 156 -4.24 9.44 -11.91
C LEU A 156 -3.21 10.58 -11.90
N ALA A 157 -3.68 11.83 -11.84
CA ALA A 157 -2.81 13.00 -11.75
C ALA A 157 -2.02 13.09 -10.42
N ALA A 158 -2.54 12.49 -9.35
CA ALA A 158 -1.88 12.44 -8.05
C ALA A 158 -0.83 11.32 -7.92
N GLN A 159 -0.80 10.35 -8.85
CA GLN A 159 0.16 9.25 -8.87
C GLN A 159 1.39 9.59 -9.71
N ALA A 160 2.54 8.97 -9.39
CA ALA A 160 3.72 9.10 -10.24
C ALA A 160 3.41 8.66 -11.67
N ASN A 161 3.62 9.56 -12.65
CA ASN A 161 3.42 9.24 -14.06
C ASN A 161 4.27 8.03 -14.48
N ALA A 162 3.68 7.09 -15.21
CA ALA A 162 4.33 5.87 -15.71
C ALA A 162 5.62 6.13 -16.52
N ARG A 163 5.83 7.36 -17.00
CA ARG A 163 7.04 7.80 -17.71
C ARG A 163 8.24 8.19 -16.83
N SER A 164 8.11 8.14 -15.51
CA SER A 164 9.17 8.57 -14.60
C SER A 164 9.70 7.48 -13.66
N PRO A 165 10.01 6.23 -14.09
CA PRO A 165 10.88 5.41 -13.29
C PRO A 165 12.33 5.94 -13.43
N PRO A 166 13.10 6.09 -12.33
CA PRO A 166 14.54 6.34 -12.41
C PRO A 166 15.32 5.12 -12.93
N CYS A 167 14.62 4.07 -13.39
CA CYS A 167 15.19 2.83 -13.90
C CYS A 167 15.66 2.99 -15.35
N ARG A 168 16.55 3.96 -15.62
CA ARG A 168 17.50 3.79 -16.74
C ARG A 168 18.61 2.90 -16.20
N GLY A 169 18.65 1.67 -16.69
CA GLY A 169 19.62 0.66 -16.29
C GLY A 169 21.06 1.18 -16.37
N ARG A 170 21.86 0.79 -15.38
CA ARG A 170 23.26 0.46 -15.62
C ARG A 170 23.35 -1.03 -15.82
#